data_AF-A0A915ITN3-F1
#
_entry.id   AF-A0A915ITN3-F1
#
_cell.length_a   1.000
_cell.length_b   1.000
_cell.length_c   1.000
_cell.angle_alpha   90.00
_cell.angle_beta   90.00
_cell.angle_gamma   90.00
#
_symmetry.space_group_name_H-M   'P 1'
#
loop_
_entity.id
_entity.type
_entity.pdbx_description
1 polymer ?
#
loop_
_entity_poly.entity_id
_entity_poly.type
_entity_poly.pdbx_seq_one_letter_code
_entity_poly.pdbx_strand_id
1 'polypeptide(L)'
;MIRGAPDTPYFDGLFIFDIRLKPTYPNEPPAVFYSEKLNPNLYQEGTVCVSLLGTWNGKDSEMWNPGSNLLQVIVSIQGLILNSEPYYNEAGYEVRRVNPDYAEKSRCYNEMALVRNLENLCNIIATRASPFMKEIDEHLLINVPKLDYTPYATLGLRLRGYAGLGQSSLAQRRMPGVAQRGFPAQPISIGCARSLERQLDKLKSLLNERQNNSN
;
A
#
# COMPACT_ATOMS: atom_id res chain seq x y z
N MET A 1 2.77 10.85 -10.14
CA MET A 1 2.06 9.63 -9.72
C MET A 1 3.06 8.48 -9.57
N ILE A 2 2.93 7.67 -8.53
CA ILE A 2 3.72 6.45 -8.29
C ILE A 2 2.75 5.27 -8.24
N ARG A 3 3.07 4.16 -8.91
CA ARG A 3 2.36 2.88 -8.77
C ARG A 3 3.04 2.05 -7.67
N GLY A 4 2.24 1.46 -6.79
CA GLY A 4 2.77 0.57 -5.74
C GLY A 4 3.35 -0.72 -6.33
N ALA A 5 4.48 -1.16 -5.77
CA ALA A 5 5.25 -2.28 -6.28
C ALA A 5 4.62 -3.65 -5.94
N PRO A 6 4.94 -4.71 -6.71
CA PRO A 6 4.64 -6.08 -6.33
C PRO A 6 5.18 -6.42 -4.94
N ASP A 7 4.60 -7.44 -4.31
CA ASP A 7 5.02 -7.92 -2.99
C ASP A 7 4.96 -6.84 -1.89
N THR A 8 4.02 -5.89 -2.01
CA THR A 8 3.71 -4.89 -1.00
C THR A 8 2.19 -4.76 -0.81
N PRO A 9 1.69 -4.33 0.37
CA PRO A 9 0.27 -4.02 0.55
C PRO A 9 -0.22 -2.88 -0.36
N TYR A 10 0.69 -2.18 -1.03
CA TYR A 10 0.44 -1.06 -1.92
C TYR A 10 0.33 -1.48 -3.39
N PHE A 11 0.55 -2.77 -3.71
CA PHE A 11 0.53 -3.30 -5.08
C PHE A 11 -0.65 -2.78 -5.90
N ASP A 12 -0.35 -2.28 -7.09
CA ASP A 12 -1.32 -1.72 -8.05
C ASP A 12 -2.16 -0.53 -7.58
N GLY A 13 -1.88 -0.03 -6.38
CA GLY A 13 -2.32 1.25 -5.90
C GLY A 13 -1.70 2.41 -6.67
N LEU A 14 -2.43 3.50 -6.78
CA LEU A 14 -1.96 4.75 -7.38
C LEU A 14 -1.79 5.82 -6.30
N PHE A 15 -0.60 6.43 -6.26
CA PHE A 15 -0.22 7.42 -5.27
C PHE A 15 0.16 8.72 -5.97
N ILE A 16 -0.62 9.77 -5.73
CA ILE A 16 -0.44 11.07 -6.37
C ILE A 16 0.17 12.01 -5.33
N PHE A 17 1.42 12.42 -5.58
CA PHE A 17 2.19 13.31 -4.73
C PHE A 17 2.32 14.67 -5.39
N ASP A 18 2.23 15.73 -4.59
CA ASP A 18 2.55 17.09 -5.01
C ASP A 18 3.99 17.42 -4.65
N ILE A 19 4.79 17.81 -5.65
CA ILE A 19 6.19 18.18 -5.47
C ILE A 19 6.36 19.66 -5.79
N ARG A 20 6.79 20.44 -4.81
CA ARG A 20 7.10 21.87 -4.96
C ARG A 20 8.60 22.10 -4.86
N LEU A 21 9.18 22.56 -5.96
CA LEU A 21 10.55 23.07 -5.99
C LEU A 21 10.56 24.48 -5.40
N LYS A 22 11.28 24.66 -4.29
CA LYS A 22 11.41 25.96 -3.62
C LYS A 22 12.39 26.84 -4.40
N PRO A 23 12.38 28.17 -4.22
CA PRO A 23 13.41 29.06 -4.78
C PRO A 23 14.85 28.70 -4.35
N THR A 24 15.00 27.97 -3.25
CA THR A 24 16.28 27.47 -2.71
C THR A 24 16.76 26.17 -3.36
N TYR A 25 15.98 25.55 -4.26
CA TYR A 25 16.39 24.35 -4.99
C TYR A 25 17.53 24.66 -5.99
N PRO A 26 18.57 23.81 -6.11
CA PRO A 26 18.75 22.51 -5.46
C PRO A 26 19.53 22.55 -4.14
N ASN A 27 19.85 23.73 -3.58
CA ASN A 27 20.59 23.81 -2.32
C ASN A 27 19.80 23.24 -1.14
N GLU A 28 18.47 23.35 -1.17
CA GLU A 28 17.54 22.72 -0.23
C GLU A 28 16.62 21.71 -0.92
N PRO A 29 16.10 20.70 -0.19
CA PRO A 29 15.22 19.70 -0.76
C PRO A 29 13.88 20.30 -1.21
N PRO A 30 13.20 19.66 -2.19
CA PRO A 30 11.83 20.00 -2.53
C PRO A 30 10.88 19.75 -1.35
N ALA A 31 9.71 20.38 -1.36
CA ALA A 31 8.62 19.99 -0.47
C ALA A 31 7.74 18.96 -1.18
N VAL A 32 7.43 17.84 -0.50
CA VAL A 32 6.59 16.77 -1.05
C VAL A 32 5.40 16.56 -0.14
N PHE A 33 4.20 16.49 -0.74
CA PHE A 33 2.95 16.33 -0.02
C PHE A 33 2.15 15.14 -0.52
N TYR A 34 1.43 14.48 0.39
CA TYR A 34 0.52 13.37 0.09
C TYR A 34 -0.69 13.41 1.03
N SER A 35 -1.91 13.41 0.47
CA SER A 35 -3.12 13.72 1.23
C SER A 35 -3.67 12.60 2.11
N GLU A 36 -3.25 11.34 1.91
CA GLU A 36 -3.84 10.18 2.59
C GLU A 36 -2.90 9.56 3.63
N LYS A 37 -3.46 9.02 4.72
CA LYS A 37 -2.68 8.32 5.76
C LYS A 37 -2.62 6.80 5.50
N LEU A 38 -1.73 6.40 4.59
CA LEU A 38 -1.52 5.00 4.17
C LEU A 38 -0.26 4.33 4.74
N ASN A 39 0.64 5.10 5.36
CA ASN A 39 1.91 4.63 5.90
C ASN A 39 2.31 5.48 7.12
N PRO A 40 3.08 4.99 8.09
CA PRO A 40 3.55 5.83 9.19
C PRO A 40 4.35 7.06 8.73
N ASN A 41 5.04 6.99 7.59
CA ASN A 41 5.77 8.12 7.01
C ASN A 41 4.91 9.03 6.11
N LEU A 42 3.59 8.79 6.03
CA LEU A 42 2.63 9.62 5.29
C LEU A 42 1.63 10.21 6.29
N TYR A 43 1.91 11.44 6.72
CA TYR A 43 1.20 12.08 7.83
C TYR A 43 -0.15 12.64 7.38
N GLN A 44 -1.08 12.78 8.32
CA GLN A 44 -2.44 13.25 8.03
C GLN A 44 -2.45 14.72 7.56
N GLU A 45 -1.47 15.51 8.00
CA GLU A 45 -1.29 16.91 7.62
C GLU A 45 -0.63 17.05 6.23
N GLY A 46 -0.32 15.93 5.57
CA GLY A 46 0.21 15.90 4.21
C GLY A 46 1.71 15.69 4.11
N THR A 47 2.45 15.73 5.23
CA THR A 47 3.92 15.62 5.24
C THR A 47 4.39 14.22 4.87
N VAL A 48 5.36 14.15 3.95
CA VAL A 48 6.07 12.91 3.60
C VAL A 48 7.40 12.85 4.35
N CYS A 49 7.58 11.84 5.19
CA CYS A 49 8.77 11.67 6.03
C CYS A 49 9.84 10.82 5.31
N VAL A 50 10.89 11.49 4.83
CA VAL A 50 12.09 10.87 4.25
C VAL A 50 13.29 11.72 4.66
N SER A 51 14.41 11.09 5.02
CA SER A 51 15.64 11.79 5.43
C SER A 51 16.15 12.72 4.34
N LEU A 52 16.07 12.28 3.08
CA LEU A 52 16.39 13.06 1.90
C LEU A 52 15.54 14.33 1.73
N LEU A 53 14.38 14.42 2.39
CA LEU A 53 13.54 15.63 2.39
C LEU A 53 13.76 16.51 3.64
N GLY A 54 14.65 16.10 4.55
CA GLY A 54 14.87 16.75 5.84
C GLY A 54 13.71 16.57 6.83
N THR A 55 12.80 15.64 6.56
CA THR A 55 11.58 15.37 7.36
C THR A 55 11.68 14.09 8.17
N TRP A 56 12.85 13.44 8.17
CA TRP A 56 13.17 12.26 8.97
C TRP A 56 14.66 12.25 9.32
N ASN A 57 15.04 11.47 10.32
CA ASN A 57 16.44 11.30 10.69
C ASN A 57 17.16 10.44 9.64
N GLY A 58 18.36 10.84 9.25
CA GLY A 58 19.24 10.08 8.37
C GLY A 58 20.70 10.39 8.65
N LYS A 59 21.60 9.64 8.01
CA LYS A 59 23.06 9.78 8.14
C LYS A 59 23.69 10.16 6.81
N ASP A 60 24.60 11.13 6.85
CA ASP A 60 25.49 11.49 5.75
C ASP A 60 24.78 11.56 4.38
N SER A 61 25.03 10.59 3.50
CA SER A 61 24.49 10.50 2.14
C SER A 61 22.98 10.27 2.05
N GLU A 62 22.31 9.96 3.17
CA GLU A 62 20.85 9.84 3.24
C GLU A 62 20.16 11.21 3.29
N MET A 63 20.89 12.27 3.63
CA MET A 63 20.38 13.63 3.72
C MET A 63 20.52 14.36 2.37
N TRP A 64 19.64 15.34 2.13
CA TRP A 64 19.73 16.17 0.92
C TRP A 64 21.07 16.89 0.82
N ASN A 65 21.64 16.87 -0.38
CA ASN A 65 22.75 17.73 -0.74
C ASN A 65 22.52 18.30 -2.16
N PRO A 66 23.28 19.32 -2.58
CA PRO A 66 23.09 19.92 -3.91
C PRO A 66 23.32 18.97 -5.10
N GLY A 67 23.95 17.81 -4.88
CA GLY A 67 24.08 16.73 -5.87
C GLY A 67 22.90 15.76 -5.90
N SER A 68 21.96 15.89 -4.95
CA SER A 68 20.73 15.09 -4.90
C SER A 68 19.74 15.47 -6.00
N ASN A 69 18.80 14.57 -6.31
CA ASN A 69 17.82 14.81 -7.37
C ASN A 69 16.43 14.21 -7.06
N LEU A 70 15.44 14.57 -7.87
CA LEU A 70 14.06 14.09 -7.72
C LEU A 70 13.91 12.58 -7.93
N LEU A 71 14.77 11.95 -8.75
CA LEU A 71 14.73 10.50 -8.93
C LEU A 71 15.06 9.79 -7.61
N GLN A 72 16.06 10.26 -6.87
CA GLN A 72 16.37 9.73 -5.54
C GLN A 72 15.17 9.86 -4.60
N VAL A 73 14.47 11.01 -4.60
CA VAL A 73 13.25 11.20 -3.79
C VAL A 73 12.18 10.18 -4.15
N ILE A 74 11.89 10.00 -5.45
CA ILE A 74 10.87 9.06 -5.94
C ILE A 74 11.23 7.62 -5.55
N VAL A 75 12.50 7.22 -5.76
CA VAL A 75 12.99 5.88 -5.41
C VAL A 75 12.97 5.67 -3.89
N SER A 76 13.31 6.69 -3.09
CA SER A 76 13.20 6.63 -1.63
C SER A 76 11.75 6.45 -1.18
N ILE A 77 10.78 7.13 -1.79
CA ILE A 77 9.36 6.91 -1.49
C ILE A 77 8.96 5.47 -1.81
N GLN A 78 9.33 4.95 -2.99
CA GLN A 78 9.00 3.58 -3.37
C GLN A 78 9.65 2.54 -2.45
N GLY A 79 10.93 2.69 -2.13
CA GLY A 79 11.70 1.70 -1.37
C GLY A 79 11.53 1.79 0.14
N LEU A 80 11.41 2.99 0.70
CA LEU A 80 11.35 3.21 2.16
C LEU A 80 9.92 3.33 2.67
N ILE A 81 9.03 3.98 1.92
CA ILE A 81 7.64 4.20 2.36
C ILE A 81 6.75 3.07 1.85
N LEU A 82 6.67 2.86 0.54
CA LEU A 82 5.76 1.90 -0.07
C LEU A 82 6.31 0.47 -0.09
N ASN A 83 6.86 0.01 1.05
CA ASN A 83 7.53 -1.29 1.19
C ASN A 83 6.59 -2.42 1.65
N SER A 84 7.12 -3.64 1.80
CA SER A 84 6.37 -4.85 2.13
C SER A 84 5.91 -4.98 3.60
N GLU A 85 6.54 -4.24 4.52
CA GLU A 85 6.26 -4.27 5.95
C GLU A 85 6.22 -2.86 6.57
N PRO A 86 5.29 -2.00 6.11
CA PRO A 86 5.18 -0.60 6.50
C PRO A 86 4.91 -0.37 7.99
N TYR A 87 4.50 -1.41 8.75
CA TYR A 87 4.40 -1.34 10.21
C TYR A 87 5.71 -0.89 10.88
N TYR A 88 6.85 -1.31 10.34
CA TYR A 88 8.15 -1.00 10.92
C TYR A 88 8.70 0.36 10.50
N ASN A 89 7.96 1.12 9.68
CA ASN A 89 8.30 2.51 9.34
C ASN A 89 7.99 3.47 10.49
N GLU A 90 7.21 3.03 11.48
CA GLU A 90 6.94 3.80 12.69
C GLU A 90 8.23 4.01 13.50
N ALA A 91 8.38 5.20 14.08
CA ALA A 91 9.59 5.56 14.82
C ALA A 91 9.85 4.58 15.99
N GLY A 92 11.05 4.00 16.03
CA GLY A 92 11.45 3.05 17.08
C GLY A 92 10.89 1.64 16.91
N TYR A 93 10.25 1.32 15.77
CA TYR A 93 9.73 -0.02 15.51
C TYR A 93 10.74 -0.90 14.78
N GLU A 94 11.85 -0.36 14.27
CA GLU A 94 12.89 -1.12 13.57
C GLU A 94 13.48 -2.24 14.44
N VAL A 95 13.74 -1.94 15.72
CA VAL A 95 14.23 -2.93 16.70
C VAL A 95 13.22 -4.05 16.96
N ARG A 96 11.95 -3.86 16.63
CA ARG A 96 10.89 -4.86 16.86
C ARG A 96 10.91 -5.98 15.83
N ARG A 97 11.59 -5.80 14.68
CA ARG A 97 11.72 -6.84 13.64
C ARG A 97 12.34 -8.13 14.16
N VAL A 98 13.19 -8.06 15.19
CA VAL A 98 13.85 -9.24 15.76
C VAL A 98 12.93 -10.10 16.63
N ASN A 99 11.81 -9.53 17.10
CA ASN A 99 10.88 -10.23 17.96
C ASN A 99 9.68 -10.76 17.13
N PRO A 100 9.48 -12.09 17.06
CA PRO A 100 8.38 -12.71 16.33
C PRO A 100 6.98 -12.22 16.71
N ASP A 101 6.77 -11.77 17.95
CA ASP A 101 5.46 -11.27 18.42
C ASP A 101 5.00 -10.03 17.63
N TYR A 102 5.93 -9.26 17.07
CA TYR A 102 5.63 -8.08 16.27
C TYR A 102 5.39 -8.41 14.79
N ALA A 103 5.77 -9.60 14.32
CA ALA A 103 5.47 -10.04 12.97
C ALA A 103 3.95 -10.14 12.74
N GLU A 104 3.20 -10.57 13.76
CA GLU A 104 1.75 -10.60 13.73
C GLU A 104 1.14 -9.19 13.64
N LYS A 105 1.71 -8.20 14.35
CA LYS A 105 1.29 -6.80 14.24
C LYS A 105 1.59 -6.21 12.86
N SER A 106 2.73 -6.55 12.28
CA SER A 106 3.08 -6.19 10.90
C SER A 106 2.08 -6.79 9.91
N ARG A 107 1.71 -8.06 10.09
CA ARG A 107 0.68 -8.73 9.28
C ARG A 107 -0.66 -7.99 9.36
N CYS A 108 -1.16 -7.70 10.56
CA CYS A 108 -2.41 -6.97 10.75
C CYS A 108 -2.36 -5.56 10.13
N TYR A 109 -1.21 -4.89 10.20
CA TYR A 109 -1.02 -3.60 9.53
C TYR A 109 -1.13 -3.73 8.01
N ASN A 110 -0.51 -4.76 7.42
CA ASN A 110 -0.59 -5.02 5.99
C ASN A 110 -2.03 -5.27 5.52
N GLU A 111 -2.83 -6.00 6.30
CA GLU A 111 -4.26 -6.18 6.01
C GLU A 111 -5.02 -4.85 5.97
N MET A 112 -4.74 -3.94 6.90
CA MET A 112 -5.34 -2.61 6.91
C MET A 112 -4.84 -1.76 5.74
N ALA A 113 -3.53 -1.78 5.45
CA ALA A 113 -2.93 -1.04 4.35
C ALA A 113 -3.51 -1.46 3.00
N LEU A 114 -3.77 -2.76 2.80
CA LEU A 114 -4.44 -3.27 1.60
C LEU A 114 -5.84 -2.70 1.41
N VAL A 115 -6.67 -2.76 2.45
CA VAL A 115 -8.04 -2.25 2.39
C VAL A 115 -8.04 -0.75 2.09
N ARG A 116 -7.16 0.01 2.75
CA ARG A 116 -7.04 1.45 2.53
C ARG A 116 -6.45 1.79 1.16
N ASN A 117 -5.53 0.97 0.64
CA ASN A 117 -5.00 1.15 -0.71
C ASN A 117 -6.11 1.05 -1.77
N LEU A 118 -6.97 0.05 -1.65
CA LEU A 118 -8.11 -0.13 -2.56
C LEU A 118 -9.17 0.97 -2.39
N GLU A 119 -9.40 1.43 -1.16
CA GLU A 119 -10.24 2.59 -0.87
C GLU A 119 -9.69 3.87 -1.52
N ASN A 120 -8.39 4.12 -1.41
CA ASN A 120 -7.70 5.25 -2.07
C ASN A 120 -7.86 5.17 -3.59
N LEU A 121 -7.71 3.99 -4.20
CA LEU A 121 -7.94 3.81 -5.64
C LEU A 121 -9.39 4.16 -6.02
N CYS A 122 -10.38 3.71 -5.24
CA CYS A 122 -11.78 4.10 -5.45
C CYS A 122 -11.98 5.62 -5.38
N ASN A 123 -11.33 6.30 -4.42
CA ASN A 123 -11.43 7.74 -4.26
C ASN A 123 -10.82 8.48 -5.45
N ILE A 124 -9.66 8.05 -5.96
CA ILE A 124 -9.03 8.61 -7.16
C ILE A 124 -9.97 8.52 -8.37
N ILE A 125 -10.63 7.38 -8.56
CA ILE A 125 -11.57 7.16 -9.67
C ILE A 125 -12.81 8.06 -9.50
N ALA A 126 -13.31 8.22 -8.28
CA ALA A 126 -14.49 9.02 -7.96
C ALA A 126 -14.25 10.53 -8.13
N THR A 127 -13.09 11.05 -7.71
CA THR A 127 -12.79 12.50 -7.76
C THR A 127 -12.72 13.05 -9.19
N ARG A 128 -12.42 12.22 -10.20
CA ARG A 128 -12.40 12.56 -11.65
C ARG A 128 -11.59 13.81 -12.06
N ALA A 129 -10.78 14.36 -11.15
CA ALA A 129 -9.99 15.56 -11.37
C ALA A 129 -8.54 15.27 -10.96
N SER A 130 -7.74 14.79 -11.91
CA SER A 130 -6.31 14.58 -11.74
C SER A 130 -5.57 14.99 -13.01
N PRO A 131 -4.39 15.63 -12.92
CA PRO A 131 -3.54 15.85 -14.08
C PRO A 131 -3.07 14.53 -14.73
N PHE A 132 -3.22 13.40 -14.04
CA PHE A 132 -2.83 12.07 -14.49
C PHE A 132 -4.02 11.22 -15.00
N MET A 133 -5.15 11.83 -15.40
CA MET A 133 -6.35 11.07 -15.78
C MET A 133 -6.07 10.03 -16.89
N LYS A 134 -5.24 10.37 -17.86
CA LYS A 134 -4.89 9.46 -18.97
C LYS A 134 -4.16 8.22 -18.45
N GLU A 135 -3.13 8.41 -17.63
CA GLU A 135 -2.34 7.32 -17.05
C GLU A 135 -3.17 6.49 -16.06
N ILE A 136 -4.09 7.12 -15.34
CA ILE A 136 -5.06 6.44 -14.49
C ILE A 136 -5.95 5.53 -15.35
N ASP A 137 -6.54 6.05 -16.43
CA ASP A 137 -7.42 5.27 -17.31
C ASP A 137 -6.69 4.10 -17.97
N GLU A 138 -5.47 4.33 -18.47
CA GLU A 138 -4.61 3.27 -19.02
C GLU A 138 -4.28 2.21 -17.96
N HIS A 139 -3.95 2.62 -16.73
CA HIS A 139 -3.71 1.68 -15.63
C HIS A 139 -4.94 0.86 -15.30
N LEU A 140 -6.12 1.49 -15.24
CA LEU A 140 -7.37 0.80 -14.93
C LEU A 140 -7.73 -0.22 -16.01
N LEU A 141 -7.58 0.14 -17.29
CA LEU A 141 -7.86 -0.76 -18.41
C LEU A 141 -6.96 -1.99 -18.42
N ILE A 142 -5.67 -1.81 -18.15
CA ILE A 142 -4.67 -2.89 -18.26
C ILE A 142 -4.65 -3.77 -17.02
N ASN A 143 -4.77 -3.18 -15.83
CA ASN A 143 -4.47 -3.85 -14.58
C ASN A 143 -5.72 -4.23 -13.78
N VAL A 144 -6.83 -3.48 -13.82
CA VAL A 144 -8.01 -3.83 -13.01
C VAL A 144 -8.67 -5.13 -13.43
N PRO A 145 -8.82 -5.48 -14.72
CA PRO A 145 -9.28 -6.82 -15.11
C PRO A 145 -8.35 -7.95 -14.63
N LYS A 146 -7.08 -7.63 -14.37
CA LYS A 146 -6.06 -8.55 -13.84
C LYS A 146 -5.92 -8.50 -12.33
N LEU A 147 -6.64 -7.60 -11.66
CA LEU A 147 -6.73 -7.56 -10.20
C LEU A 147 -7.53 -8.78 -9.74
N ASP A 148 -6.91 -9.94 -9.87
CA ASP A 148 -7.39 -11.17 -9.33
C ASP A 148 -7.09 -11.16 -7.84
N TYR A 149 -8.02 -10.58 -7.07
CA TYR A 149 -8.02 -10.73 -5.63
C TYR A 149 -8.68 -12.06 -5.21
N THR A 150 -9.02 -12.95 -6.14
CA THR A 150 -9.57 -14.28 -5.83
C THR A 150 -8.61 -15.11 -4.97
N PRO A 151 -7.27 -15.04 -5.04
CA PRO A 151 -6.39 -15.67 -4.03
C PRO A 151 -6.63 -15.17 -2.60
N TYR A 152 -7.18 -13.97 -2.43
CA TYR A 152 -7.59 -13.38 -1.14
C TYR A 152 -9.05 -13.71 -0.78
N ALA A 153 -9.94 -13.86 -1.78
CA ALA A 153 -11.31 -14.34 -1.62
C ALA A 153 -11.43 -15.88 -1.47
N THR A 154 -10.43 -16.64 -1.90
CA THR A 154 -10.38 -18.12 -1.80
C THR A 154 -10.28 -18.57 -0.34
N LEU A 155 -9.94 -17.67 0.58
CA LEU A 155 -10.12 -17.92 2.01
C LEU A 155 -11.60 -18.03 2.38
N GLY A 156 -12.49 -17.25 1.76
CA GLY A 156 -13.94 -17.34 1.93
C GLY A 156 -14.54 -18.65 1.41
N LEU A 157 -14.03 -19.18 0.29
CA LEU A 157 -14.41 -20.51 -0.22
C LEU A 157 -13.82 -21.65 0.62
N ARG A 158 -12.58 -21.51 1.11
CA ARG A 158 -11.98 -22.47 2.05
C ARG A 158 -12.72 -22.49 3.38
N LEU A 159 -13.14 -21.34 3.92
CA LEU A 159 -13.91 -21.23 5.16
C LEU A 159 -15.34 -21.78 5.03
N ARG A 160 -16.01 -21.65 3.87
CA ARG A 160 -17.28 -22.35 3.63
C ARG A 160 -17.09 -23.87 3.52
N GLY A 161 -15.93 -24.33 3.01
CA GLY A 161 -15.54 -25.74 3.08
C GLY A 161 -15.25 -26.23 4.51
N TYR A 162 -14.69 -25.37 5.38
CA TYR A 162 -14.45 -25.67 6.79
C TYR A 162 -15.71 -25.58 7.67
N ALA A 163 -16.71 -24.78 7.30
CA ALA A 163 -18.00 -24.75 7.99
C ALA A 163 -18.85 -26.02 7.75
N GLY A 164 -18.50 -26.84 6.76
CA GLY A 164 -19.12 -28.14 6.47
C GLY A 164 -18.46 -29.34 7.16
N LEU A 165 -17.32 -29.15 7.83
CA LEU A 165 -16.66 -30.21 8.60
C LEU A 165 -16.81 -29.89 10.08
N GLY A 166 -17.66 -30.68 10.74
CA GLY A 166 -18.00 -30.52 12.14
C GLY A 166 -16.77 -30.35 13.05
N GLN A 167 -17.01 -29.60 14.14
CA GLN A 167 -16.09 -29.33 15.25
C GLN A 167 -15.45 -30.62 15.79
N SER A 168 -14.38 -31.11 15.16
CA SER A 168 -13.63 -32.28 15.64
C SER A 168 -12.28 -32.45 14.91
N SER A 169 -11.52 -31.38 14.67
CA SER A 169 -10.07 -31.47 14.40
C SER A 169 -9.35 -30.12 14.47
N LEU A 170 -9.68 -29.28 15.45
CA LEU A 170 -9.01 -27.98 15.67
C LEU A 170 -7.53 -28.09 16.12
N ALA A 171 -6.93 -29.28 16.05
CA ALA A 171 -5.52 -29.51 16.32
C ALA A 171 -4.79 -29.94 15.05
N GLN A 172 -3.79 -29.15 14.68
CA GLN A 172 -2.61 -29.55 13.91
C GLN A 172 -2.85 -29.98 12.45
N ARG A 173 -2.58 -29.03 11.54
CA ARG A 173 -1.65 -29.24 10.42
C ARG A 173 -1.02 -27.90 10.03
N ARG A 174 -0.06 -27.44 10.86
CA ARG A 174 1.00 -26.55 10.37
C ARG A 174 1.82 -27.38 9.39
N MET A 175 1.97 -26.96 8.13
CA MET A 175 3.03 -27.50 7.29
C MET A 175 4.36 -27.06 7.91
N PRO A 176 5.25 -27.98 8.32
CA PRO A 176 6.54 -27.61 8.87
C PRO A 176 7.44 -27.06 7.74
N GLY A 177 8.03 -25.89 7.93
CA GLY A 177 9.28 -25.54 7.23
C GLY A 177 9.27 -24.42 6.19
N VAL A 178 8.14 -23.77 5.89
CA VAL A 178 8.15 -22.56 5.04
C VAL A 178 7.62 -21.38 5.84
N ALA A 179 8.53 -20.63 6.47
CA ALA A 179 8.24 -19.24 6.77
C ALA A 179 8.04 -18.56 5.41
N GLN A 180 6.79 -18.32 5.00
CA GLN A 180 6.53 -17.46 3.85
C GLN A 180 6.90 -16.04 4.25
N ARG A 181 8.20 -15.74 4.18
CA ARG A 181 8.73 -14.38 4.23
C ARG A 181 8.36 -13.75 2.90
N GLY A 182 7.33 -12.93 2.90
CA GLY A 182 6.86 -12.25 1.70
C GLY A 182 5.42 -11.82 1.85
N PHE A 183 5.09 -10.70 1.23
CA PHE A 183 3.72 -10.27 1.03
C PHE A 183 3.15 -11.01 -0.20
N PRO A 184 1.86 -11.43 -0.20
CA PRO A 184 0.92 -11.30 0.90
C PRO A 184 1.19 -12.33 2.01
N ALA A 185 1.12 -11.87 3.26
CA ALA A 185 1.18 -12.74 4.42
C ALA A 185 -0.14 -13.52 4.53
N GLN A 186 -0.14 -14.76 4.03
CA GLN A 186 -1.29 -15.66 4.09
C GLN A 186 -1.28 -16.49 5.38
N PRO A 187 -2.45 -16.83 5.95
CA PRO A 187 -3.79 -16.39 5.56
C PRO A 187 -4.13 -14.99 6.11
N ILE A 188 -4.97 -14.24 5.37
CA ILE A 188 -5.55 -12.96 5.85
C ILE A 188 -6.72 -13.20 6.83
N SER A 189 -7.07 -12.22 7.65
CA SER A 189 -8.25 -12.32 8.53
C SER A 189 -9.58 -12.27 7.76
N ILE A 190 -10.63 -12.86 8.36
CA ILE A 190 -12.00 -12.80 7.83
C ILE A 190 -12.50 -11.35 7.70
N GLY A 191 -12.13 -10.50 8.66
CA GLY A 191 -12.49 -9.07 8.65
C GLY A 191 -11.85 -8.33 7.48
N CYS A 192 -10.57 -8.60 7.21
CA CYS A 192 -9.87 -8.07 6.05
C CYS A 192 -10.53 -8.54 4.74
N ALA A 193 -10.79 -9.85 4.61
CA ALA A 193 -11.44 -10.40 3.41
C ALA A 193 -12.78 -9.73 3.09
N ARG A 194 -13.67 -9.60 4.08
CA ARG A 194 -14.96 -8.91 3.91
C ARG A 194 -14.81 -7.42 3.56
N SER A 195 -13.81 -6.76 4.12
CA SER A 195 -13.54 -5.35 3.84
C SER A 195 -13.04 -5.18 2.40
N LEU A 196 -12.18 -6.07 1.92
CA LEU A 196 -11.71 -6.10 0.54
C LEU A 196 -12.85 -6.38 -0.43
N GLU A 197 -13.71 -7.38 -0.17
CA GLU A 197 -14.89 -7.68 -0.98
C GLU A 197 -15.75 -6.43 -1.17
N ARG A 198 -16.06 -5.71 -0.09
CA ARG A 198 -16.84 -4.47 -0.14
C ARG A 198 -16.18 -3.38 -0.99
N GLN A 199 -14.86 -3.19 -0.85
CA GLN A 199 -14.13 -2.20 -1.65
C GLN A 199 -14.04 -2.60 -3.13
N LEU A 200 -13.96 -3.89 -3.45
CA LEU A 200 -13.99 -4.39 -4.82
C LEU A 200 -15.35 -4.18 -5.48
N ASP A 201 -16.44 -4.41 -4.77
CA ASP A 201 -17.77 -4.14 -5.30
C ASP A 201 -17.98 -2.65 -5.56
N LYS A 202 -17.47 -1.78 -4.68
CA LYS A 202 -17.43 -0.33 -4.90
C LYS A 202 -16.61 0.03 -6.15
N LEU A 203 -15.41 -0.54 -6.30
CA LEU A 203 -14.55 -0.33 -7.47
C LEU A 203 -15.27 -0.73 -8.77
N LYS A 204 -15.92 -1.89 -8.80
CA LYS A 204 -16.70 -2.34 -9.96
C LYS A 204 -17.82 -1.38 -10.32
N SER A 205 -18.57 -0.88 -9.32
CA SER A 205 -19.63 0.12 -9.55
C SER A 205 -19.07 1.38 -10.21
N LEU A 206 -17.98 1.92 -9.66
CA LEU A 206 -17.34 3.14 -10.18
C LEU A 206 -16.83 2.97 -11.62
N LEU A 207 -16.29 1.79 -11.96
CA LEU A 207 -15.82 1.49 -13.30
C LEU A 207 -16.98 1.40 -14.31
N ASN A 208 -18.07 0.73 -13.93
CA ASN A 208 -19.28 0.64 -14.77
C ASN A 208 -19.88 2.03 -15.02
N GLU A 209 -19.98 2.86 -13.98
CA GLU A 209 -20.45 4.25 -14.11
C GLU A 209 -19.55 5.07 -15.03
N ARG A 210 -18.23 4.87 -14.98
CA ARG A 210 -17.27 5.58 -15.83
C ARG A 210 -17.41 5.18 -17.30
N GLN A 211 -17.60 3.88 -17.59
CA GLN A 211 -17.85 3.39 -18.94
C GLN A 211 -19.15 3.95 -19.52
N ASN A 212 -20.23 3.97 -18.72
CA ASN A 212 -21.53 4.48 -19.17
C ASN A 212 -21.56 5.99 -19.46
N ASN A 213 -20.68 6.78 -18.81
CA ASN A 213 -20.57 8.22 -19.06
C ASN A 213 -19.61 8.59 -20.21
N SER A 214 -18.93 7.61 -20.80
CA SER A 214 -17.99 7.82 -21.91
C SER A 214 -18.61 7.48 -23.29
N ASN A 215 -19.87 7.01 -23.30
CA ASN A 215 -20.71 6.77 -24.47
C ASN A 215 -21.75 7.87 -24.60
#